data_AF-I3ZJH9-F1
#
_entry.id   AF-I3ZJH9-F1
#
_cell.length_a   1.000
_cell.length_b   1.000
_cell.length_c   1.000
_cell.angle_alpha   90.00
_cell.angle_beta   90.00
_cell.angle_gamma   90.00
#
_symmetry.space_group_name_H-M   'P 1'
#
loop_
_entity.id
_entity.type
_entity.pdbx_description
1 polymer ?
#
loop_
_entity_poly.entity_id
_entity_poly.type
_entity_poly.pdbx_seq_one_letter_code
_entity_poly.pdbx_strand_id
1 'polypeptide(L)'
;MLLKLTLASVLCSSACSFGQVSLPAGEHQATINGVKLWFKVAGQRRRAKSPALFLHGGAGYNSYSFEKTIGAQLEGHVQIIYLDERGSGRSERPVNRDYAMTTLVQDVEALRRSLGIQKLSLMGHSFGGTIALEYASRYPEHVEKLIVLDGAADMPATFSLWEKQIEQRYPAEWHSTLDSPAGSALKRAEASHDGCAIAKAEFSAEMTTLQKADGQTFHDWQQFHSQGPLQQQRAMDQVGEVQGLCFSLD
;
A
#
# COMPACT_ATOMS: atom_id res chain seq x y z
N MET A 1 51.90 6.72 -60.03
CA MET A 1 50.45 6.92 -59.85
C MET A 1 49.87 5.72 -59.12
N LEU A 2 49.39 5.93 -57.89
CA LEU A 2 48.23 5.29 -57.23
C LEU A 2 48.47 5.21 -55.72
N LEU A 3 48.08 6.32 -55.08
CA LEU A 3 47.86 6.54 -53.66
C LEU A 3 46.77 5.54 -53.18
N LYS A 4 47.09 4.64 -52.26
CA LYS A 4 46.05 3.84 -51.56
C LYS A 4 45.66 4.58 -50.29
N LEU A 5 44.48 5.18 -50.32
CA LEU A 5 43.82 5.83 -49.19
C LEU A 5 43.52 4.80 -48.08
N THR A 6 43.89 5.17 -46.86
CA THR A 6 43.49 4.54 -45.60
C THR A 6 42.02 4.90 -45.30
N LEU A 7 41.12 3.91 -45.27
CA LEU A 7 39.79 4.09 -44.70
C LEU A 7 39.86 3.80 -43.19
N ALA A 8 39.87 4.85 -42.37
CA ALA A 8 39.62 4.74 -40.95
C ALA A 8 38.10 4.61 -40.74
N SER A 9 37.64 3.41 -40.40
CA SER A 9 36.27 3.17 -39.97
C SER A 9 36.07 3.76 -38.57
N VAL A 10 35.47 4.94 -38.51
CA VAL A 10 34.91 5.50 -37.26
C VAL A 10 33.66 4.69 -36.94
N LEU A 11 33.81 3.62 -36.17
CA LEU A 11 32.71 3.00 -35.46
C LEU A 11 32.32 3.93 -34.31
N CYS A 12 31.42 4.86 -34.60
CA CYS A 12 30.68 5.59 -33.58
C CYS A 12 29.70 4.59 -32.94
N SER A 13 30.20 3.78 -32.01
CA SER A 13 29.35 3.01 -31.10
C SER A 13 28.78 3.98 -30.08
N SER A 14 27.75 4.71 -30.48
CA SER A 14 26.87 5.42 -29.56
C SER A 14 26.22 4.38 -28.66
N ALA A 15 26.85 4.07 -27.54
CA ALA A 15 26.16 3.44 -26.43
C ALA A 15 25.02 4.40 -26.06
N CYS A 16 23.78 4.04 -26.41
CA CYS A 16 22.61 4.59 -25.76
C CYS A 16 22.76 4.23 -24.27
N SER A 17 23.41 5.14 -23.53
CA SER A 17 23.21 5.22 -22.09
C SER A 17 21.71 5.39 -21.92
N PHE A 18 21.03 4.35 -21.46
CA PHE A 18 19.68 4.46 -20.95
C PHE A 18 19.78 5.38 -19.75
N GLY A 19 19.66 6.69 -20.01
CA GLY A 19 19.70 7.72 -18.99
C GLY A 19 18.66 7.35 -17.95
N GLN A 20 19.12 7.08 -16.73
CA GLN A 20 18.24 6.88 -15.60
C GLN A 20 17.32 8.11 -15.54
N VAL A 21 16.02 7.91 -15.72
CA VAL A 21 15.03 8.95 -15.42
C VAL A 21 15.23 9.28 -13.94
N SER A 22 15.84 10.43 -13.68
CA SER A 22 16.02 10.96 -12.34
C SER A 22 14.68 11.53 -11.92
N LEU A 23 13.94 10.77 -11.10
CA LEU A 23 12.72 11.27 -10.49
C LEU A 23 13.11 12.46 -9.58
N PRO A 24 12.52 13.65 -9.76
CA PRO A 24 12.84 14.80 -8.93
C PRO A 24 12.53 14.47 -7.47
N ALA A 25 13.51 14.66 -6.59
CA ALA A 25 13.30 14.46 -5.16
C ALA A 25 12.31 15.50 -4.61
N GLY A 26 11.61 15.13 -3.54
CA GLY A 26 10.61 15.98 -2.89
C GLY A 26 9.20 15.44 -3.01
N GLU A 27 8.25 16.28 -2.64
CA GLU A 27 6.82 15.97 -2.62
C GLU A 27 6.16 16.37 -3.92
N HIS A 28 5.22 15.54 -4.37
CA HIS A 28 4.55 15.69 -5.65
C HIS A 28 3.06 15.42 -5.50
N GLN A 29 2.26 16.08 -6.32
CA GLN A 29 0.87 15.73 -6.56
C GLN A 29 0.62 15.67 -8.07
N ALA A 30 -0.09 14.65 -8.51
CA ALA A 30 -0.47 14.50 -9.92
C ALA A 30 -1.82 13.81 -10.04
N THR A 31 -2.58 14.17 -11.08
CA THR A 31 -3.80 13.43 -11.44
C THR A 31 -3.41 12.12 -12.10
N ILE A 32 -3.59 11.01 -11.38
CA ILE A 32 -3.27 9.65 -11.80
C ILE A 32 -4.57 8.84 -11.76
N ASN A 33 -4.90 8.18 -12.87
CA ASN A 33 -6.11 7.36 -12.97
C ASN A 33 -7.39 8.07 -12.46
N GLY A 34 -7.54 9.35 -12.86
CA GLY A 34 -8.70 10.18 -12.53
C GLY A 34 -8.75 10.75 -11.11
N VAL A 35 -7.72 10.54 -10.27
CA VAL A 35 -7.65 11.11 -8.91
C VAL A 35 -6.31 11.81 -8.67
N LYS A 36 -6.30 12.89 -7.89
CA LYS A 36 -5.06 13.56 -7.50
C LYS A 36 -4.36 12.77 -6.40
N LEU A 37 -3.30 12.04 -6.78
CA LEU A 37 -2.46 11.30 -5.84
C LEU A 37 -1.30 12.15 -5.36
N TRP A 38 -0.99 12.04 -4.08
CA TRP A 38 0.23 12.56 -3.47
C TRP A 38 1.28 11.45 -3.36
N PHE A 39 2.53 11.78 -3.69
CA PHE A 39 3.67 10.91 -3.43
C PHE A 39 4.94 11.71 -3.15
N LYS A 40 5.87 11.12 -2.42
CA LYS A 40 7.20 11.70 -2.19
C LYS A 40 8.28 10.82 -2.76
N VAL A 41 9.24 11.43 -3.45
CA VAL A 41 10.45 10.78 -3.93
C VAL A 41 11.61 11.17 -3.02
N ALA A 42 12.26 10.19 -2.41
CA ALA A 42 13.44 10.42 -1.58
C ALA A 42 14.50 9.33 -1.78
N GLY A 43 15.71 9.58 -1.26
CA GLY A 43 16.83 8.66 -1.39
C GLY A 43 17.49 8.63 -2.78
N GLN A 44 18.44 7.72 -2.95
CA GLN A 44 19.29 7.63 -4.14
C GLN A 44 19.37 6.19 -4.67
N ARG A 45 19.40 6.02 -6.00
CA ARG A 45 19.57 4.71 -6.67
C ARG A 45 21.03 4.27 -6.65
N ARG A 46 21.60 4.03 -5.46
CA ARG A 46 23.00 3.62 -5.31
C ARG A 46 23.23 2.14 -5.61
N ARG A 47 22.30 1.28 -5.19
CA ARG A 47 22.41 -0.19 -5.37
C ARG A 47 21.29 -0.79 -6.21
N ALA A 48 20.13 -0.13 -6.28
CA ALA A 48 18.96 -0.65 -6.99
C ALA A 48 18.86 -0.11 -8.42
N LYS A 49 18.57 -1.01 -9.38
CA LYS A 49 18.31 -0.66 -10.78
C LYS A 49 17.00 0.11 -10.95
N SER A 50 15.99 -0.19 -10.13
CA SER A 50 14.65 0.41 -10.14
C SER A 50 14.38 1.20 -8.85
N PRO A 51 13.55 2.25 -8.86
CA PRO A 51 13.09 2.85 -7.62
C PRO A 51 12.17 1.86 -6.90
N ALA A 52 12.12 1.96 -5.58
CA ALA A 52 11.13 1.26 -4.78
C ALA A 52 9.84 2.08 -4.73
N LEU A 53 8.68 1.45 -4.88
CA LEU A 53 7.39 2.04 -4.54
C LEU A 53 6.92 1.42 -3.24
N PHE A 54 6.71 2.25 -2.23
CA PHE A 54 6.14 1.85 -0.96
C PHE A 54 4.61 2.01 -1.00
N LEU A 55 3.90 0.93 -0.66
CA LEU A 55 2.45 0.87 -0.51
C LEU A 55 2.11 0.59 0.95
N HIS A 56 1.31 1.45 1.57
CA HIS A 56 1.03 1.41 2.99
C HIS A 56 -0.09 0.42 3.36
N GLY A 57 -0.15 0.09 4.65
CA GLY A 57 -1.21 -0.77 5.20
C GLY A 57 -2.55 -0.04 5.38
N GLY A 58 -3.56 -0.74 5.91
CA GLY A 58 -4.92 -0.19 6.03
C GLY A 58 -5.94 -1.08 5.34
N ALA A 59 -6.96 -0.60 4.64
CA ALA A 59 -7.04 0.63 3.86
C ALA A 59 -7.14 1.94 4.67
N GLY A 60 -6.57 3.03 4.14
CA GLY A 60 -6.83 4.38 4.66
C GLY A 60 -5.77 5.03 5.55
N TYR A 61 -4.60 4.40 5.75
CA TYR A 61 -3.47 5.06 6.43
C TYR A 61 -2.75 6.06 5.50
N ASN A 62 -1.43 6.12 5.54
CA ASN A 62 -0.57 6.92 4.68
C ASN A 62 0.87 6.37 4.75
N SER A 63 1.75 6.93 3.94
CA SER A 63 3.15 6.55 3.88
C SER A 63 4.06 7.17 4.95
N TYR A 64 3.56 8.11 5.77
CA TYR A 64 4.38 8.98 6.63
C TYR A 64 5.19 8.20 7.67
N SER A 65 4.58 7.27 8.40
CA SER A 65 5.30 6.55 9.46
C SER A 65 6.43 5.70 8.89
N PHE A 66 6.22 5.06 7.75
CA PHE A 66 7.29 4.31 7.09
C PHE A 66 8.40 5.25 6.62
N GLU A 67 8.05 6.37 5.98
CA GLU A 67 9.00 7.42 5.56
C GLU A 67 9.90 7.84 6.74
N LYS A 68 9.31 8.16 7.91
CA LYS A 68 10.06 8.67 9.07
C LYS A 68 10.81 7.63 9.88
N THR A 69 10.62 6.34 9.61
CA THR A 69 11.23 5.25 10.38
C THR A 69 12.19 4.43 9.50
N ILE A 70 11.73 3.31 8.98
CA ILE A 70 12.52 2.37 8.20
C ILE A 70 12.90 2.99 6.85
N GLY A 71 12.00 3.74 6.22
CA GLY A 71 12.21 4.42 4.94
C GLY A 71 13.44 5.33 4.96
N ALA A 72 13.54 6.23 5.95
CA ALA A 72 14.68 7.13 6.12
C ALA A 72 16.03 6.40 6.19
N GLN A 73 16.08 5.20 6.77
CA GLN A 73 17.31 4.38 6.84
C GLN A 73 17.66 3.76 5.48
N LEU A 74 16.65 3.46 4.66
CA LEU A 74 16.80 2.85 3.34
C LEU A 74 17.16 3.85 2.24
N GLU A 75 16.81 5.14 2.40
CA GLU A 75 17.06 6.20 1.42
C GLU A 75 18.55 6.36 1.04
N GLY A 76 19.48 5.97 1.93
CA GLY A 76 20.91 5.93 1.65
C GLY A 76 21.33 4.86 0.61
N HIS A 77 20.45 3.93 0.28
CA HIS A 77 20.73 2.76 -0.56
C HIS A 77 19.82 2.65 -1.78
N VAL A 78 18.56 3.07 -1.63
CA VAL A 78 17.51 3.00 -2.66
C VAL A 78 16.77 4.33 -2.77
N GLN A 79 16.29 4.66 -3.97
CA GLN A 79 15.31 5.73 -4.14
C GLN A 79 13.92 5.15 -3.91
N ILE A 80 13.14 5.79 -3.05
CA ILE A 80 11.80 5.34 -2.65
C ILE A 80 10.78 6.37 -3.10
N ILE A 81 9.68 5.87 -3.66
CA ILE A 81 8.45 6.59 -3.94
C ILE A 81 7.48 6.19 -2.83
N TYR A 82 7.22 7.11 -1.90
CA TYR A 82 6.24 6.95 -0.85
C TYR A 82 4.89 7.41 -1.38
N LEU A 83 3.99 6.47 -1.67
CA LEU A 83 2.65 6.78 -2.17
C LEU A 83 1.67 6.81 -1.00
N ASP A 84 0.83 7.85 -0.97
CA ASP A 84 -0.44 7.76 -0.25
C ASP A 84 -1.47 7.25 -1.25
N GLU A 85 -2.06 6.08 -1.02
CA GLU A 85 -3.02 5.52 -2.00
C GLU A 85 -4.28 6.39 -2.11
N ARG A 86 -5.07 6.19 -3.19
CA ARG A 86 -6.32 6.95 -3.39
C ARG A 86 -7.18 6.97 -2.13
N GLY A 87 -7.72 8.15 -1.82
CA GLY A 87 -8.53 8.40 -0.63
C GLY A 87 -7.84 8.21 0.72
N SER A 88 -6.52 8.05 0.74
CA SER A 88 -5.69 7.88 1.93
C SER A 88 -4.71 9.04 2.09
N GLY A 89 -4.36 9.38 3.33
CA GLY A 89 -3.42 10.46 3.64
C GLY A 89 -3.68 11.77 2.90
N ARG A 90 -2.70 12.19 2.10
CA ARG A 90 -2.70 13.44 1.32
C ARG A 90 -3.33 13.30 -0.07
N SER A 91 -3.71 12.10 -0.47
CA SER A 91 -4.34 11.82 -1.77
C SER A 91 -5.83 12.13 -1.74
N GLU A 92 -6.35 12.56 -2.89
CA GLU A 92 -7.76 12.87 -3.07
C GLU A 92 -8.64 11.62 -2.91
N ARG A 93 -9.84 11.81 -2.34
CA ARG A 93 -10.89 10.79 -2.33
C ARG A 93 -11.62 10.76 -3.66
N PRO A 94 -11.74 9.59 -4.32
CA PRO A 94 -12.51 9.48 -5.56
C PRO A 94 -13.98 9.84 -5.34
N VAL A 95 -14.53 10.69 -6.23
CA VAL A 95 -15.94 11.10 -6.22
C VAL A 95 -16.88 9.89 -6.35
N ASN A 96 -16.51 8.91 -7.18
CA ASN A 96 -17.28 7.68 -7.39
C ASN A 96 -17.11 6.64 -6.27
N ARG A 97 -16.29 6.93 -5.23
CA ARG A 97 -15.98 6.02 -4.12
C ARG A 97 -15.43 4.65 -4.57
N ASP A 98 -14.79 4.61 -5.73
CA ASP A 98 -14.19 3.37 -6.22
C ASP A 98 -12.83 3.10 -5.55
N TYR A 99 -12.82 2.03 -4.77
CA TYR A 99 -11.65 1.46 -4.10
C TYR A 99 -11.48 -0.03 -4.43
N ALA A 100 -12.06 -0.49 -5.54
CA ALA A 100 -11.91 -1.87 -5.97
C ALA A 100 -10.42 -2.20 -6.16
N MET A 101 -10.03 -3.43 -5.84
CA MET A 101 -8.63 -3.87 -5.97
C MET A 101 -8.08 -3.64 -7.39
N THR A 102 -8.92 -3.85 -8.40
CA THR A 102 -8.60 -3.54 -9.82
C THR A 102 -8.18 -2.09 -10.02
N THR A 103 -8.88 -1.16 -9.36
CA THR A 103 -8.66 0.29 -9.47
C THR A 103 -7.40 0.70 -8.71
N LEU A 104 -7.18 0.15 -7.51
CA LEU A 104 -5.95 0.38 -6.74
C LEU A 104 -4.70 -0.08 -7.50
N VAL A 105 -4.77 -1.23 -8.17
CA VAL A 105 -3.68 -1.74 -9.00
C VAL A 105 -3.46 -0.89 -10.26
N GLN A 106 -4.55 -0.37 -10.84
CA GLN A 106 -4.45 0.57 -11.97
C GLN A 106 -3.80 1.90 -11.58
N ASP A 107 -3.94 2.36 -10.33
CA ASP A 107 -3.23 3.55 -9.85
C ASP A 107 -1.72 3.34 -9.84
N VAL A 108 -1.27 2.18 -9.36
CA VAL A 108 0.14 1.82 -9.36
C VAL A 108 0.68 1.80 -10.80
N GLU A 109 -0.07 1.21 -11.73
CA GLU A 109 0.33 1.16 -13.13
C GLU A 109 0.34 2.55 -13.78
N ALA A 110 -0.69 3.35 -13.54
CA ALA A 110 -0.80 4.71 -14.07
C ALA A 110 0.31 5.61 -13.51
N LEU A 111 0.64 5.50 -12.22
CA LEU A 111 1.75 6.22 -11.59
C LEU A 111 3.09 5.79 -12.18
N ARG A 112 3.33 4.49 -12.33
CA ARG A 112 4.55 3.97 -12.96
C ARG A 112 4.75 4.57 -14.35
N ARG A 113 3.69 4.56 -15.17
CA ARG A 113 3.69 5.09 -16.53
C ARG A 113 3.89 6.61 -16.55
N SER A 114 3.20 7.36 -15.69
CA SER A 114 3.33 8.82 -15.63
C SER A 114 4.75 9.26 -15.25
N LEU A 115 5.44 8.46 -14.45
CA LEU A 115 6.83 8.70 -14.04
C LEU A 115 7.86 8.14 -15.04
N GLY A 116 7.43 7.50 -16.13
CA GLY A 116 8.32 6.92 -17.13
C GLY A 116 9.18 5.76 -16.61
N ILE A 117 8.74 5.07 -15.56
CA ILE A 117 9.51 4.01 -14.90
C ILE A 117 9.27 2.69 -15.63
N GLN A 118 10.33 2.03 -16.12
CA GLN A 118 10.16 0.73 -16.80
C GLN A 118 9.79 -0.41 -15.85
N LYS A 119 10.43 -0.45 -14.68
CA LYS A 119 10.18 -1.45 -13.63
C LYS A 119 10.22 -0.84 -12.25
N LEU A 120 9.37 -1.33 -11.35
CA LEU A 120 9.36 -0.98 -9.93
C LEU A 120 9.93 -2.11 -9.07
N SER A 121 10.58 -1.75 -7.97
CA SER A 121 10.66 -2.66 -6.81
C SER A 121 9.47 -2.34 -5.91
N LEU A 122 8.58 -3.30 -5.68
CA LEU A 122 7.39 -3.08 -4.86
C LEU A 122 7.70 -3.44 -3.41
N MET A 123 7.32 -2.55 -2.49
CA MET A 123 7.38 -2.78 -1.06
C MET A 123 6.00 -2.48 -0.47
N GLY A 124 5.24 -3.52 -0.16
CA GLY A 124 3.89 -3.37 0.38
C GLY A 124 3.81 -3.86 1.83
N HIS A 125 3.20 -3.06 2.69
CA HIS A 125 2.87 -3.45 4.06
C HIS A 125 1.37 -3.72 4.19
N SER A 126 0.99 -4.84 4.83
CA SER A 126 -0.40 -5.21 5.08
C SER A 126 -1.24 -5.15 3.80
N PHE A 127 -2.32 -4.35 3.75
CA PHE A 127 -3.13 -4.15 2.56
C PHE A 127 -2.33 -3.67 1.33
N GLY A 128 -1.33 -2.79 1.51
CA GLY A 128 -0.40 -2.41 0.45
C GLY A 128 0.43 -3.59 -0.07
N GLY A 129 0.68 -4.59 0.78
CA GLY A 129 1.24 -5.89 0.40
C GLY A 129 0.32 -6.68 -0.53
N THR A 130 -0.98 -6.71 -0.24
CA THR A 130 -1.99 -7.30 -1.13
C THR A 130 -2.07 -6.57 -2.48
N ILE A 131 -2.06 -5.23 -2.49
CA ILE A 131 -2.01 -4.45 -3.73
C ILE A 131 -0.73 -4.78 -4.52
N ALA A 132 0.42 -4.89 -3.85
CA ALA A 132 1.69 -5.21 -4.49
C ALA A 132 1.68 -6.62 -5.13
N LEU A 133 1.10 -7.61 -4.44
CA LEU A 133 0.94 -8.97 -4.95
C LEU A 133 0.02 -9.00 -6.17
N GLU A 134 -1.12 -8.34 -6.10
CA GLU A 134 -2.06 -8.26 -7.23
C GLU A 134 -1.45 -7.54 -8.43
N TYR A 135 -0.72 -6.44 -8.20
CA TYR A 135 0.01 -5.75 -9.27
C TYR A 135 1.06 -6.68 -9.91
N ALA A 136 1.86 -7.39 -9.11
CA ALA A 136 2.89 -8.28 -9.61
C ALA A 136 2.31 -9.47 -10.41
N SER A 137 1.12 -9.93 -10.04
CA SER A 137 0.37 -10.96 -10.77
C SER A 137 -0.07 -10.47 -12.15
N ARG A 138 -0.52 -9.22 -12.26
CA ARG A 138 -1.04 -8.63 -13.52
C ARG A 138 0.04 -8.04 -14.43
N TYR A 139 1.12 -7.52 -13.86
CA TYR A 139 2.20 -6.82 -14.57
C TYR A 139 3.60 -7.35 -14.20
N PRO A 140 3.86 -8.68 -14.27
CA PRO A 140 5.12 -9.27 -13.82
C PRO A 140 6.36 -8.71 -14.54
N GLU A 141 6.21 -8.30 -15.80
CA GLU A 141 7.27 -7.68 -16.61
C GLU A 141 7.69 -6.28 -16.12
N HIS A 142 6.84 -5.63 -15.33
CA HIS A 142 7.06 -4.31 -14.74
C HIS A 142 7.56 -4.37 -13.29
N VAL A 143 7.80 -5.57 -12.76
CA VAL A 143 8.32 -5.78 -11.41
C VAL A 143 9.78 -6.26 -11.48
N GLU A 144 10.65 -5.57 -10.74
CA GLU A 144 12.05 -5.97 -10.56
C GLU A 144 12.23 -6.79 -9.27
N LYS A 145 11.59 -6.36 -8.19
CA LYS A 145 11.58 -7.04 -6.88
C LYS A 145 10.23 -6.83 -6.21
N LEU A 146 9.84 -7.78 -5.37
CA LEU A 146 8.63 -7.71 -4.56
C LEU A 146 9.00 -8.01 -3.10
N ILE A 147 8.63 -7.11 -2.20
CA ILE A 147 8.79 -7.23 -0.75
C ILE A 147 7.40 -7.06 -0.15
N VAL A 148 6.92 -8.10 0.53
CA VAL A 148 5.60 -8.12 1.20
C VAL A 148 5.84 -8.22 2.70
N LEU A 149 5.36 -7.22 3.44
CA LEU A 149 5.46 -7.14 4.89
C LEU A 149 4.06 -7.35 5.46
N ASP A 150 3.78 -8.51 6.03
CA ASP A 150 2.48 -8.81 6.65
C ASP A 150 1.27 -8.68 5.70
N GLY A 151 1.47 -8.88 4.39
CA GLY A 151 0.41 -8.81 3.38
C GLY A 151 -0.16 -10.18 3.05
N ALA A 152 -1.44 -10.22 2.68
CA ALA A 152 -2.13 -11.44 2.27
C ALA A 152 -2.22 -11.54 0.74
N ALA A 153 -1.95 -12.72 0.19
CA ALA A 153 -2.14 -13.02 -1.24
C ALA A 153 -3.61 -13.27 -1.60
N ASP A 154 -4.38 -13.82 -0.65
CA ASP A 154 -5.81 -14.04 -0.75
C ASP A 154 -6.44 -13.54 0.55
N MET A 155 -6.96 -12.32 0.52
CA MET A 155 -7.57 -11.69 1.69
C MET A 155 -8.78 -12.50 2.20
N PRO A 156 -9.76 -12.89 1.36
CA PRO A 156 -10.85 -13.78 1.79
C PRO A 156 -10.37 -15.06 2.47
N ALA A 157 -9.43 -15.79 1.86
CA ALA A 157 -8.93 -17.02 2.46
C ALA A 157 -8.17 -16.76 3.77
N THR A 158 -7.45 -15.64 3.86
CA THR A 158 -6.72 -15.25 5.08
C THR A 158 -7.69 -14.95 6.22
N PHE A 159 -8.76 -14.18 5.99
CA PHE A 159 -9.80 -13.94 7.00
C PHE A 159 -10.50 -15.23 7.40
N SER A 160 -10.91 -16.07 6.45
CA SER A 160 -11.53 -17.35 6.78
C SER A 160 -10.62 -18.29 7.59
N LEU A 161 -9.30 -18.23 7.39
CA LEU A 161 -8.35 -18.98 8.21
C LEU A 161 -8.22 -18.39 9.61
N TRP A 162 -8.26 -17.07 9.72
CA TRP A 162 -8.14 -16.37 10.98
C TRP A 162 -9.39 -16.56 11.85
N GLU A 163 -10.58 -16.46 11.27
CA GLU A 163 -11.86 -16.80 11.89
C GLU A 163 -11.80 -18.22 12.48
N LYS A 164 -11.40 -19.21 11.68
CA LYS A 164 -11.24 -20.61 12.14
C LYS A 164 -10.25 -20.74 13.30
N GLN A 165 -9.17 -19.97 13.29
CA GLN A 165 -8.20 -19.97 14.40
C GLN A 165 -8.80 -19.35 15.67
N ILE A 166 -9.57 -18.27 15.54
CA ILE A 166 -10.28 -17.64 16.66
C ILE A 166 -11.32 -18.61 17.23
N GLU A 167 -12.13 -19.25 16.38
CA GLU A 167 -13.11 -20.25 16.82
C GLU A 167 -12.43 -21.43 17.53
N GLN A 168 -11.33 -21.95 16.99
CA GLN A 168 -10.60 -23.07 17.60
C GLN A 168 -9.98 -22.70 18.94
N ARG A 169 -9.50 -21.46 19.09
CA ARG A 169 -8.78 -21.02 20.29
C ARG A 169 -9.71 -20.49 21.38
N TYR A 170 -10.82 -19.87 21.00
CA TYR A 170 -11.78 -19.21 21.88
C TYR A 170 -13.23 -19.61 21.53
N PRO A 171 -13.58 -20.91 21.61
CA PRO A 171 -14.85 -21.40 21.09
C PRO A 171 -16.05 -20.82 21.85
N ALA A 172 -15.99 -20.69 23.17
CA ALA A 172 -17.11 -20.17 23.95
C ALA A 172 -17.39 -18.69 23.63
N GLU A 173 -16.33 -17.89 23.50
CA GLU A 173 -16.39 -16.47 23.22
C GLU A 173 -16.81 -16.19 21.78
N TRP A 174 -16.32 -16.98 20.82
CA TRP A 174 -16.73 -16.90 19.41
C TRP A 174 -18.23 -17.14 19.25
N HIS A 175 -18.75 -18.24 19.80
CA HIS A 175 -20.18 -18.55 19.75
C HIS A 175 -21.02 -17.46 20.44
N SER A 176 -20.56 -16.96 21.60
CA SER A 176 -21.19 -15.81 22.26
C SER A 176 -21.20 -14.53 21.39
N THR A 177 -20.19 -14.33 20.55
CA THR A 177 -20.14 -13.20 19.61
C THR A 177 -21.10 -13.36 18.44
N LEU A 178 -21.29 -14.58 17.94
CA LEU A 178 -22.27 -14.86 16.88
C LEU A 178 -23.72 -14.57 17.30
N ASP A 179 -24.01 -14.59 18.61
CA ASP A 179 -25.29 -14.23 19.22
C ASP A 179 -25.40 -12.73 19.59
N SER A 180 -24.34 -11.95 19.36
CA SER A 180 -24.28 -10.53 19.68
C SER A 180 -24.68 -9.64 18.48
N PRO A 181 -24.78 -8.30 18.67
CA PRO A 181 -24.96 -7.38 17.56
C PRO A 181 -23.91 -7.51 16.46
N ALA A 182 -22.65 -7.83 16.80
CA ALA A 182 -21.57 -8.03 15.84
C ALA A 182 -21.84 -9.27 14.96
N GLY A 183 -22.24 -10.39 15.56
CA GLY A 183 -22.64 -11.60 14.82
C GLY A 183 -23.88 -11.38 13.95
N SER A 184 -24.83 -10.58 14.42
CA SER A 184 -26.00 -10.19 13.62
C SER A 184 -25.62 -9.31 12.43
N ALA A 185 -24.61 -8.45 12.58
CA ALA A 185 -24.09 -7.63 11.48
C ALA A 185 -23.35 -8.49 10.44
N LEU A 186 -22.55 -9.46 10.88
CA LEU A 186 -21.88 -10.42 10.01
C LEU A 186 -22.88 -11.19 9.14
N LYS A 187 -23.91 -11.80 9.73
CA LYS A 187 -24.95 -12.52 8.98
C LYS A 187 -25.66 -11.65 7.94
N ARG A 188 -25.89 -10.37 8.24
CA ARG A 188 -26.48 -9.42 7.28
C ARG A 188 -25.52 -9.08 6.14
N ALA A 189 -24.24 -8.93 6.45
CA ALA A 189 -23.21 -8.64 5.45
C ALA A 189 -22.99 -9.84 4.51
N GLU A 190 -22.93 -11.07 5.04
CA GLU A 190 -22.85 -12.29 4.23
C GLU A 190 -24.03 -12.40 3.26
N ALA A 191 -25.24 -12.10 3.73
CA ALA A 191 -26.44 -12.10 2.91
C ALA A 191 -26.42 -11.05 1.79
N SER A 192 -25.67 -9.94 1.95
CA SER A 192 -25.60 -8.88 0.93
C SER A 192 -24.67 -9.23 -0.23
N HIS A 193 -23.79 -10.22 -0.07
CA HIS A 193 -22.71 -10.57 -1.02
C HIS A 193 -21.78 -9.39 -1.34
N ASP A 194 -21.76 -8.35 -0.51
CA ASP A 194 -20.81 -7.24 -0.60
C ASP A 194 -19.54 -7.61 0.18
N GLY A 195 -18.47 -7.97 -0.54
CA GLY A 195 -17.20 -8.35 0.07
C GLY A 195 -16.59 -7.30 1.00
N CYS A 196 -16.87 -6.01 0.79
CA CYS A 196 -16.41 -4.95 1.70
C CYS A 196 -17.23 -4.92 3.00
N ALA A 197 -18.55 -5.10 2.89
CA ALA A 197 -19.41 -5.22 4.06
C ALA A 197 -19.07 -6.48 4.87
N ILE A 198 -18.82 -7.60 4.19
CA ILE A 198 -18.44 -8.88 4.79
C ILE A 198 -17.13 -8.72 5.56
N ALA A 199 -16.05 -8.27 4.91
CA ALA A 199 -14.75 -8.12 5.56
C ALA A 199 -14.79 -7.17 6.78
N LYS A 200 -15.59 -6.10 6.73
CA LYS A 200 -15.79 -5.20 7.88
C LYS A 200 -16.50 -5.90 9.04
N ALA A 201 -17.53 -6.69 8.73
CA ALA A 201 -18.33 -7.36 9.74
C ALA A 201 -17.59 -8.58 10.34
N GLU A 202 -16.84 -9.32 9.53
CA GLU A 202 -15.92 -10.39 9.97
C GLU A 202 -14.92 -9.82 10.97
N PHE A 203 -14.18 -8.78 10.57
CA PHE A 203 -13.21 -8.12 11.44
C PHE A 203 -13.82 -7.63 12.76
N SER A 204 -15.04 -7.08 12.71
CA SER A 204 -15.76 -6.62 13.90
C SER A 204 -16.12 -7.78 14.85
N ALA A 205 -16.57 -8.91 14.33
CA ALA A 205 -16.88 -10.10 15.11
C ALA A 205 -15.61 -10.72 15.72
N GLU A 206 -14.52 -10.78 14.97
CA GLU A 206 -13.22 -11.28 15.43
C GLU A 206 -12.66 -10.41 16.57
N MET A 207 -12.66 -9.08 16.40
CA MET A 207 -12.26 -8.13 17.43
C MET A 207 -13.12 -8.23 18.70
N THR A 208 -14.43 -8.37 18.54
CA THR A 208 -15.35 -8.56 19.68
C THR A 208 -15.04 -9.83 20.45
N THR A 209 -14.64 -10.90 19.75
CA THR A 209 -14.26 -12.16 20.36
C THR A 209 -12.94 -12.05 21.10
N LEU A 210 -11.93 -11.44 20.50
CA LEU A 210 -10.65 -11.17 21.16
C LEU A 210 -10.81 -10.28 22.39
N GLN A 211 -11.69 -9.27 22.34
CA GLN A 211 -11.99 -8.44 23.50
C GLN A 211 -12.53 -9.25 24.69
N LYS A 212 -13.37 -10.25 24.43
CA LYS A 212 -13.93 -11.13 25.46
C LYS A 212 -12.91 -12.14 25.99
N ALA A 213 -12.10 -12.70 25.10
CA ALA A 213 -11.25 -13.84 25.40
C ALA A 213 -9.83 -13.47 25.88
N ASP A 214 -9.25 -12.43 25.30
CA ASP A 214 -7.87 -12.00 25.53
C ASP A 214 -7.80 -10.47 25.53
N GLY A 215 -8.35 -9.90 26.61
CA GLY A 215 -8.48 -8.46 26.79
C GLY A 215 -7.15 -7.72 26.75
N GLN A 216 -6.02 -8.38 27.04
CA GLN A 216 -4.69 -7.77 26.92
C GLN A 216 -4.27 -7.64 25.45
N THR A 217 -4.35 -8.71 24.66
CA THR A 217 -4.07 -8.65 23.20
C THR A 217 -4.99 -7.66 22.51
N PHE A 218 -6.28 -7.64 22.88
CA PHE A 218 -7.23 -6.65 22.37
C PHE A 218 -6.88 -5.22 22.81
N HIS A 219 -6.48 -5.02 24.07
CA HIS A 219 -6.05 -3.70 24.57
C HIS A 219 -4.80 -3.20 23.86
N ASP A 220 -3.81 -4.06 23.63
CA ASP A 220 -2.58 -3.72 22.91
C ASP A 220 -2.89 -3.37 21.44
N TRP A 221 -3.77 -4.14 20.80
CA TRP A 221 -4.29 -3.83 19.46
C TRP A 221 -5.03 -2.48 19.44
N GLN A 222 -5.90 -2.22 20.42
CA GLN A 222 -6.64 -0.96 20.54
C GLN A 222 -5.70 0.22 20.78
N GLN A 223 -4.66 0.09 21.61
CA GLN A 223 -3.67 1.15 21.81
C GLN A 223 -2.95 1.49 20.50
N PHE A 224 -2.50 0.48 19.75
CA PHE A 224 -1.84 0.67 18.46
C PHE A 224 -2.75 1.40 17.44
N HIS A 225 -4.03 1.01 17.35
CA HIS A 225 -4.96 1.57 16.37
C HIS A 225 -5.59 2.91 16.79
N SER A 226 -5.75 3.19 18.08
CA SER A 226 -6.30 4.46 18.58
C SER A 226 -5.25 5.57 18.65
N GLN A 227 -4.01 5.24 19.00
CA GLN A 227 -2.92 6.22 19.13
C GLN A 227 -2.24 6.48 17.78
N GLY A 228 -2.09 5.46 16.93
CA GLY A 228 -1.35 5.55 15.66
C GLY A 228 -1.85 6.66 14.73
N PRO A 229 -3.14 6.63 14.30
CA PRO A 229 -3.71 7.65 13.41
C PRO A 229 -3.70 9.06 14.01
N LEU A 230 -3.97 9.20 15.31
CA LEU A 230 -3.98 10.51 16.00
C LEU A 230 -2.58 11.11 16.13
N GLN A 231 -1.58 10.29 16.45
CA GLN A 231 -0.18 10.74 16.52
C GLN A 231 0.36 11.08 15.13
N GLN A 232 -0.01 10.30 14.10
CA GLN A 232 0.30 10.58 12.70
C GLN A 232 -0.37 11.87 12.22
N GLN A 233 -1.66 12.05 12.48
CA GLN A 233 -2.40 13.26 12.12
C GLN A 233 -1.79 14.50 12.79
N ARG A 234 -1.50 14.45 14.11
CA ARG A 234 -0.83 15.56 14.80
C ARG A 234 0.56 15.87 14.24
N ALA A 235 1.31 14.84 13.83
CA ALA A 235 2.61 15.02 13.18
C ALA A 235 2.47 15.63 11.78
N MET A 236 1.39 15.34 11.05
CA MET A 236 1.05 15.95 9.76
C MET A 236 0.54 17.39 9.92
N ASP A 237 -0.25 17.67 10.95
CA ASP A 237 -0.75 19.01 11.25
C ASP A 237 0.39 19.98 11.63
N GLN A 238 1.49 19.46 12.20
CA GLN A 238 2.69 20.25 12.53
C GLN A 238 3.54 20.66 11.31
N VAL A 239 3.34 20.05 10.14
CA VAL A 239 4.05 20.40 8.89
C VAL A 239 3.23 21.24 7.90
N GLY A 240 2.00 21.65 8.26
CA GLY A 240 1.13 22.54 7.48
C GLY A 240 -0.05 21.82 6.82
N GLU A 241 -1.21 22.49 6.77
CA GLU A 241 -2.55 21.94 6.51
C GLU A 241 -2.65 20.78 5.51
N VAL A 242 -3.04 19.61 6.03
CA VAL A 242 -3.62 18.51 5.24
C VAL A 242 -5.01 18.26 5.80
N GLN A 243 -6.05 18.48 4.98
CA GLN A 243 -7.43 18.20 5.35
C GLN A 243 -7.64 16.69 5.54
N GLY A 244 -7.41 16.20 6.76
CA GLY A 244 -7.67 14.84 7.18
C GLY A 244 -9.16 14.57 7.33
N LEU A 245 -9.59 13.35 7.04
CA LEU A 245 -10.88 12.85 7.47
C LEU A 245 -10.66 11.44 8.00
N CYS A 246 -10.97 11.26 9.29
CA CYS A 246 -11.17 9.98 9.95
C CYS A 246 -12.21 9.16 9.18
N PHE A 247 -12.03 7.84 9.18
CA PHE A 247 -13.18 6.94 9.13
C PHE A 247 -13.99 7.21 10.41
N SER A 248 -15.16 7.82 10.28
CA SER A 248 -16.19 7.73 11.31
C SER A 248 -16.72 6.29 11.27
N LEU A 249 -16.61 5.62 12.41
CA LEU A 249 -17.46 4.49 12.74
C LEU A 249 -18.74 5.09 13.34
N ASP A 250 -19.66 5.50 12.49
CA ASP A 250 -21.08 5.68 12.82
C ASP A 250 -21.92 4.98 11.75
#